data_AF-A0A0N9YI98-F1
#
_entry.id   AF-A0A0N9YI98-F1
#
_cell.length_a   1.000
_cell.length_b   1.000
_cell.length_c   1.000
_cell.angle_alpha   90.00
_cell.angle_beta   90.00
_cell.angle_gamma   90.00
#
_symmetry.space_group_name_H-M   'P 1'
#
loop_
_entity.id
_entity.type
_entity.pdbx_description
1 polymer ?
#
loop_
_entity_poly.entity_id
_entity_poly.type
_entity_poly.pdbx_seq_one_letter_code
_entity_poly.pdbx_strand_id
1 'polypeptide(L)'
;MFLAAVAGCSSQDSDSPAKTGQGRVTFGPNDAGPVTSVDCESKDGLTTIGIKGKMPASVVLTDGAAPEVQSVNIGDVNGEGASLTYLAGLSSVPVVAARDGKGYTITGTGMGIDPNEPGTPVDMPFDIAVTCP
;
A
#
# COMPACT_ATOMS: atom_id res chain seq x y z
N MET A 1 51.62 -17.75 -8.64
CA MET A 1 51.42 -16.96 -9.88
C MET A 1 50.01 -17.25 -10.36
N PHE A 2 49.15 -16.24 -10.33
CA PHE A 2 47.72 -16.28 -10.63
C PHE A 2 47.45 -16.62 -12.11
N LEU A 3 46.29 -17.23 -12.40
CA LEU A 3 45.34 -16.76 -13.42
C LEU A 3 43.99 -17.50 -13.31
N ALA A 4 42.93 -16.69 -13.30
CA ALA A 4 41.53 -17.02 -13.08
C ALA A 4 40.78 -17.29 -14.41
N ALA A 5 39.64 -17.98 -14.34
CA ALA A 5 38.60 -17.91 -15.36
C ALA A 5 37.23 -17.78 -14.67
N VAL A 6 36.58 -16.64 -14.89
CA VAL A 6 35.22 -16.31 -14.47
C VAL A 6 34.23 -16.77 -15.54
N ALA A 7 33.27 -17.62 -15.18
CA ALA A 7 32.06 -17.83 -15.97
C ALA A 7 30.90 -17.36 -15.10
N GLY A 8 30.37 -16.19 -15.47
CA GLY A 8 29.25 -15.54 -14.80
C GLY A 8 27.95 -16.29 -15.01
N CYS A 9 27.16 -16.34 -13.93
CA CYS A 9 25.71 -16.42 -13.91
C CYS A 9 25.31 -16.13 -12.46
N SER A 10 25.35 -14.86 -12.06
CA SER A 10 24.72 -14.42 -10.82
C SER A 10 23.52 -13.62 -11.23
N SER A 11 22.42 -14.32 -11.53
CA SER A 11 21.09 -13.74 -11.46
C SER A 11 20.95 -13.17 -10.05
N GLN A 12 21.03 -11.86 -9.97
CA GLN A 12 20.75 -11.10 -8.77
C GLN A 12 19.23 -11.15 -8.60
N ASP A 13 18.71 -12.27 -8.11
CA ASP A 13 17.37 -12.32 -7.52
C ASP A 13 17.43 -11.46 -6.25
N SER A 14 17.10 -10.19 -6.44
CA SER A 14 16.85 -9.25 -5.37
C SER A 14 15.77 -9.82 -4.44
N ASP A 15 16.08 -9.81 -3.15
CA ASP A 15 15.21 -10.00 -1.99
C ASP A 15 13.79 -10.54 -2.25
N SER A 16 13.55 -11.77 -1.81
CA SER A 16 12.19 -12.18 -1.46
C SER A 16 12.18 -13.11 -0.25
N PRO A 17 11.99 -12.56 0.96
CA PRO A 17 11.31 -13.30 2.00
C PRO A 17 9.81 -13.04 1.87
N ALA A 18 9.16 -13.64 0.86
CA ALA A 18 7.72 -13.78 0.87
C ALA A 18 7.34 -14.98 1.77
N LYS A 19 7.04 -14.69 3.05
CA LYS A 19 6.10 -15.38 3.98
C LYS A 19 6.43 -14.90 5.41
N THR A 20 5.58 -14.14 6.11
CA THR A 20 4.17 -14.41 6.51
C THR A 20 3.54 -13.06 6.94
N GLY A 21 2.34 -12.59 6.53
CA GLY A 21 1.32 -13.12 5.62
C GLY A 21 0.55 -11.99 4.91
N GLN A 22 0.93 -11.80 3.64
CA GLN A 22 0.17 -11.26 2.50
C GLN A 22 -0.01 -9.74 2.34
N GLY A 23 0.77 -8.89 3.02
CA GLY A 23 0.72 -7.47 2.70
C GLY A 23 1.82 -6.59 3.31
N ARG A 24 2.00 -5.41 2.70
CA ARG A 24 2.82 -4.29 3.19
C ARG A 24 2.02 -2.98 3.01
N VAL A 25 2.11 -2.10 4.00
CA VAL A 25 1.52 -0.75 3.97
C VAL A 25 2.55 0.24 4.49
N THR A 26 2.81 1.31 3.74
CA THR A 26 3.68 2.42 4.14
C THR A 26 3.07 3.76 3.78
N PHE A 27 3.41 4.78 4.57
CA PHE A 27 2.88 6.12 4.43
C PHE A 27 3.86 7.14 5.05
N GLY A 28 4.22 8.17 4.29
CA GLY A 28 5.29 9.09 4.65
C GLY A 28 6.59 8.34 4.90
N PRO A 29 7.33 8.66 5.98
CA PRO A 29 8.51 7.90 6.38
C PRO A 29 8.18 6.61 7.16
N ASN A 30 6.90 6.29 7.38
CA ASN A 30 6.47 5.27 8.34
C ASN A 30 6.11 3.94 7.67
N ASP A 31 6.41 2.86 8.39
CA ASP A 31 5.89 1.52 8.15
C ASP A 31 4.67 1.27 9.06
N ALA A 32 3.58 0.75 8.50
CA ALA A 32 2.34 0.48 9.23
C ALA A 32 2.45 -0.73 10.18
N GLY A 33 3.58 -1.45 10.14
CA GLY A 33 3.82 -2.68 10.85
C GLY A 33 3.26 -3.91 10.12
N PRO A 34 3.37 -5.10 10.74
CA PRO A 34 2.95 -6.35 10.13
C PRO A 34 1.44 -6.37 9.80
N VAL A 35 1.13 -6.76 8.56
CA VAL A 35 -0.23 -7.12 8.14
C VAL A 35 -0.59 -8.48 8.72
N THR A 36 -1.74 -8.55 9.39
CA THR A 36 -2.24 -9.78 10.04
C THR A 36 -3.33 -10.47 9.22
N SER A 37 -4.13 -9.73 8.46
CA SER A 37 -5.07 -10.30 7.50
C SER A 37 -5.46 -9.31 6.41
N VAL A 38 -5.92 -9.84 5.28
CA VAL A 38 -6.50 -9.07 4.17
C VAL A 38 -7.86 -9.67 3.84
N ASP A 39 -8.88 -8.83 3.79
CA ASP A 39 -10.26 -9.18 3.43
C ASP A 39 -10.64 -8.38 2.17
N CYS A 40 -11.26 -9.03 1.19
CA CYS A 40 -11.67 -8.36 -0.05
C CYS A 40 -13.12 -8.69 -0.38
N GLU A 41 -13.91 -7.66 -0.66
CA GLU A 41 -15.31 -7.78 -1.05
C GLU A 41 -15.53 -6.99 -2.34
N SER A 42 -16.18 -7.61 -3.33
CA SER A 42 -16.60 -6.93 -4.56
C SER A 42 -18.12 -6.80 -4.58
N LYS A 43 -18.61 -5.57 -4.73
CA LYS A 43 -20.03 -5.24 -4.74
C LYS A 43 -20.28 -3.99 -5.58
N ASP A 44 -21.34 -4.02 -6.39
CA ASP A 44 -21.79 -2.88 -7.20
C ASP A 44 -20.71 -2.26 -8.10
N GLY A 45 -19.80 -3.08 -8.64
CA GLY A 45 -18.71 -2.63 -9.53
C GLY A 45 -17.48 -2.08 -8.79
N LEU A 46 -17.46 -2.19 -7.47
CA LEU A 46 -16.35 -1.76 -6.62
C LEU A 46 -15.76 -2.94 -5.85
N THR A 47 -14.44 -2.94 -5.72
CA THR A 47 -13.69 -3.83 -4.83
C THR A 47 -13.23 -3.04 -3.61
N THR A 48 -13.64 -3.49 -2.42
CA THR A 48 -13.16 -2.99 -1.13
C THR A 48 -12.15 -3.96 -0.55
N ILE A 49 -10.96 -3.46 -0.21
CA ILE A 49 -9.89 -4.21 0.42
C ILE A 49 -9.72 -3.69 1.85
N GLY A 50 -9.94 -4.54 2.85
CA GLY A 50 -9.65 -4.29 4.24
C GLY A 50 -8.34 -4.95 4.65
N ILE A 51 -7.45 -4.18 5.28
CA ILE A 51 -6.13 -4.63 5.74
C ILE A 51 -6.09 -4.50 7.25
N LYS A 52 -5.95 -5.63 7.95
CA LYS A 52 -5.81 -5.66 9.41
C LYS A 52 -4.34 -5.78 9.79
N GLY A 53 -3.98 -5.16 10.91
CA GLY A 53 -2.61 -5.12 11.41
C GLY A 53 -2.51 -4.22 12.63
N LYS A 54 -1.29 -3.81 12.98
CA LYS A 54 -1.06 -2.78 14.02
C LYS A 54 -1.71 -1.45 13.63
N MET A 55 -1.61 -1.10 12.34
CA MET A 55 -2.26 0.05 11.76
C MET A 55 -3.17 -0.43 10.62
N PRO A 56 -4.50 -0.39 10.81
CA PRO A 56 -5.43 -0.89 9.80
C PRO A 56 -5.47 0.04 8.59
N ALA A 57 -5.83 -0.50 7.44
CA ALA A 57 -6.05 0.29 6.23
C ALA A 57 -7.27 -0.22 5.44
N SER A 58 -7.86 0.65 4.64
CA SER A 58 -8.92 0.31 3.70
C SER A 58 -8.68 0.97 2.35
N VAL A 59 -9.01 0.25 1.29
CA VAL A 59 -8.90 0.73 -0.09
C VAL A 59 -10.19 0.41 -0.82
N VAL A 60 -10.73 1.37 -1.57
CA VAL A 60 -11.86 1.16 -2.48
C VAL A 60 -11.42 1.44 -3.91
N LEU A 61 -11.68 0.49 -4.80
CA LEU A 61 -11.24 0.45 -6.19
C LEU A 61 -12.43 0.15 -7.10
N THR A 62 -12.39 0.57 -8.36
CA THR A 62 -13.28 0.00 -9.37
C THR A 62 -12.90 -1.46 -9.67
N ASP A 63 -13.87 -2.26 -10.09
CA ASP A 63 -13.61 -3.62 -10.55
C ASP A 63 -12.88 -3.64 -11.91
N GLY A 64 -12.15 -4.73 -12.17
CA GLY A 64 -11.49 -4.98 -13.45
C GLY A 64 -9.99 -5.26 -13.32
N ALA A 65 -9.31 -5.28 -14.47
CA ALA A 65 -7.87 -5.54 -14.57
C ALA A 65 -7.01 -4.27 -14.41
N ALA A 66 -7.58 -3.10 -14.70
CA ALA A 66 -6.97 -1.79 -14.49
C ALA A 66 -7.87 -0.96 -13.56
N PRO A 67 -7.89 -1.29 -12.25
CA PRO A 67 -8.77 -0.64 -11.30
C PRO A 67 -8.36 0.82 -11.05
N GLU A 68 -9.35 1.69 -10.84
CA GLU A 68 -9.16 3.08 -10.44
C GLU A 68 -9.40 3.23 -8.94
N VAL A 69 -8.53 3.97 -8.26
CA VAL A 69 -8.63 4.18 -6.81
C VAL A 69 -9.67 5.25 -6.49
N GLN A 70 -10.68 4.86 -5.73
CA GLN A 70 -11.73 5.75 -5.25
C GLN A 70 -11.37 6.33 -3.87
N SER A 71 -10.83 5.50 -2.97
CA SER A 71 -10.38 5.96 -1.66
C SER A 71 -9.30 5.07 -1.06
N VAL A 72 -8.49 5.67 -0.17
CA VAL A 72 -7.52 4.98 0.68
C VAL A 72 -7.60 5.59 2.07
N ASN A 73 -7.64 4.77 3.12
CA ASN A 73 -7.47 5.22 4.50
C ASN A 73 -6.43 4.35 5.17
N ILE A 74 -5.50 4.95 5.91
CA ILE A 74 -4.46 4.27 6.70
C ILE A 74 -4.48 4.83 8.11
N GLY A 75 -4.55 3.94 9.10
CA GLY A 75 -4.67 4.27 10.51
C GLY A 75 -6.09 4.71 10.89
N ASP A 76 -6.21 5.23 12.11
CA ASP A 76 -7.44 5.87 12.57
C ASP A 76 -7.38 7.35 12.19
N VAL A 77 -8.12 7.72 11.13
CA VAL A 77 -8.18 9.10 10.63
C VAL A 77 -8.72 10.11 11.66
N ASN A 78 -9.36 9.63 12.75
CA ASN A 78 -9.86 10.45 13.85
C ASN A 78 -9.16 10.16 15.19
N GLY A 79 -8.15 9.30 15.19
CA GLY A 79 -7.45 8.86 16.40
C GLY A 79 -6.22 9.70 16.74
N GLU A 80 -5.61 9.41 17.88
CA GLU A 80 -4.30 9.95 18.24
C GLU A 80 -3.22 9.21 17.45
N GLY A 81 -2.54 9.91 16.53
CA GLY A 81 -1.38 9.37 15.80
C GLY A 81 -1.34 9.74 14.33
N ALA A 82 -0.38 9.14 13.63
CA ALA A 82 -0.23 9.33 12.20
C ALA A 82 -1.34 8.59 11.43
N SER A 83 -1.98 9.28 10.51
CA SER A 83 -3.04 8.73 9.66
C SER A 83 -2.95 9.35 8.26
N LEU A 84 -3.63 8.73 7.29
CA LEU A 84 -3.69 9.20 5.91
C LEU A 84 -5.05 8.89 5.30
N THR A 85 -5.59 9.83 4.54
CA THR A 85 -6.76 9.64 3.69
C THR A 85 -6.53 10.14 2.27
N TYR A 86 -7.06 9.41 1.30
CA TYR A 86 -7.21 9.84 -0.07
C TYR A 86 -8.66 9.60 -0.50
N LEU A 87 -9.22 10.59 -1.21
CA LEU A 87 -10.52 10.52 -1.86
C LEU A 87 -10.38 11.06 -3.29
N ALA A 88 -10.84 10.28 -4.26
CA ALA A 88 -10.83 10.69 -5.66
C ALA A 88 -11.61 12.00 -5.85
N GLY A 89 -11.06 12.91 -6.67
CA GLY A 89 -11.66 14.20 -6.96
C GLY A 89 -11.36 15.32 -5.94
N LEU A 90 -10.77 15.00 -4.78
CA LEU A 90 -10.29 16.03 -3.84
C LEU A 90 -8.82 16.40 -4.06
N SER A 91 -7.99 15.44 -4.50
CA SER A 91 -6.58 15.66 -4.83
C SER A 91 -6.36 15.74 -6.33
N SER A 92 -5.48 16.64 -6.78
CA SER A 92 -4.99 16.69 -8.16
C SER A 92 -3.79 15.76 -8.41
N VAL A 93 -3.26 15.13 -7.36
CA VAL A 93 -2.14 14.18 -7.47
C VAL A 93 -2.71 12.79 -7.80
N PRO A 94 -2.27 12.16 -8.90
CA PRO A 94 -2.79 10.86 -9.30
C PRO A 94 -2.38 9.76 -8.31
N VAL A 95 -3.33 8.89 -8.01
CA VAL A 95 -3.07 7.61 -7.33
C VAL A 95 -3.24 6.51 -8.37
N VAL A 96 -2.29 5.58 -8.41
CA VAL A 96 -2.29 4.47 -9.35
C VAL A 96 -2.55 3.16 -8.62
N ALA A 97 -3.31 2.28 -9.26
CA ALA A 97 -3.47 0.90 -8.82
C ALA A 97 -3.15 -0.06 -9.96
N ALA A 98 -2.48 -1.15 -9.61
CA ALA A 98 -2.22 -2.29 -10.48
C ALA A 98 -2.78 -3.55 -9.82
N ARG A 99 -3.33 -4.44 -10.64
CA ARG A 99 -3.84 -5.73 -10.21
C ARG A 99 -3.17 -6.85 -11.01
N ASP A 100 -2.67 -7.85 -10.30
CA ASP A 100 -2.17 -9.10 -10.88
C ASP A 100 -2.82 -10.29 -10.17
N GLY A 101 -3.84 -10.89 -10.80
CA GLY A 101 -4.67 -11.93 -10.21
C GLY A 101 -5.35 -11.47 -8.92
N LYS A 102 -4.84 -11.94 -7.78
CA LYS A 102 -5.30 -11.56 -6.43
C LYS A 102 -4.42 -10.50 -5.76
N GLY A 103 -3.27 -10.17 -6.35
CA GLY A 103 -2.37 -9.13 -5.87
C GLY A 103 -2.82 -7.75 -6.30
N TYR A 104 -2.73 -6.80 -5.39
CA TYR A 104 -2.99 -5.38 -5.62
C TYR A 104 -1.80 -4.56 -5.15
N THR A 105 -1.37 -3.61 -5.99
CA THR A 105 -0.40 -2.57 -5.64
C THR A 105 -1.07 -1.22 -5.83
N ILE A 106 -1.03 -0.37 -4.80
CA ILE A 106 -1.60 0.97 -4.81
C ILE A 106 -0.54 1.95 -4.32
N THR A 107 -0.23 2.95 -5.12
CA THR A 107 0.79 3.96 -4.80
C THR A 107 0.25 5.34 -5.11
N GLY A 108 0.50 6.30 -4.22
CA GLY A 108 0.04 7.66 -4.44
C GLY A 108 0.38 8.60 -3.30
N THR A 109 -0.38 9.69 -3.21
CA THR A 109 -0.27 10.70 -2.15
C THR A 109 -1.64 10.99 -1.60
N GLY A 110 -1.78 10.99 -0.27
CA GLY A 110 -2.99 11.36 0.44
C GLY A 110 -2.74 12.48 1.44
N MET A 111 -3.80 13.00 2.03
CA MET A 111 -3.73 13.95 3.14
C MET A 111 -3.49 13.17 4.42
N GLY A 112 -2.38 13.42 5.10
CA GLY A 112 -2.04 12.79 6.37
C GLY A 112 -1.85 13.79 7.50
N ILE A 113 -1.75 13.26 8.71
CA ILE A 113 -1.39 14.00 9.93
C ILE A 113 0.01 13.57 10.35
N ASP A 114 0.95 14.51 10.40
CA ASP A 114 2.27 14.27 10.98
C ASP A 114 2.16 14.40 12.52
N PRO A 115 2.53 13.36 13.30
CA PRO A 115 2.50 13.45 14.76
C PRO A 115 3.47 14.50 15.32
N ASN A 116 4.46 14.96 14.55
CA ASN A 116 5.38 16.04 14.93
C ASN A 116 4.79 17.44 14.62
N GLU A 117 3.84 17.54 13.69
CA GLU A 117 3.10 18.77 13.36
C GLU A 117 1.57 18.55 13.48
N PRO A 118 1.08 18.16 14.68
CA PRO A 118 -0.32 17.87 14.87
C PRO A 118 -1.16 19.15 14.69
N GLY A 119 -2.04 19.16 13.69
CA GLY A 119 -3.00 20.25 13.44
C GLY A 119 -3.00 20.83 12.04
N THR A 120 -2.00 20.52 11.21
CA THR A 120 -2.00 20.88 9.78
C THR A 120 -1.92 19.62 8.93
N PRO A 121 -2.91 19.36 8.05
CA PRO A 121 -2.80 18.26 7.10
C PRO A 121 -1.60 18.46 6.17
N VAL A 122 -0.87 17.38 5.91
CA VAL A 122 0.28 17.35 5.00
C VAL A 122 0.06 16.34 3.89
N ASP A 123 0.59 16.62 2.70
CA ASP A 123 0.64 15.64 1.63
C ASP A 123 1.64 14.55 2.00
N MET A 124 1.17 13.30 2.02
CA MET A 124 1.94 12.16 2.48
C MET A 124 1.91 11.05 1.42
N PRO A 125 3.08 10.62 0.90
CA PRO A 125 3.12 9.51 -0.05
C PRO A 125 2.71 8.22 0.65
N PHE A 126 2.14 7.27 -0.08
CA PHE A 126 1.84 5.94 0.45
C PHE A 126 2.06 4.87 -0.61
N ASP A 127 2.29 3.64 -0.12
CA ASP A 127 2.44 2.44 -0.92
C ASP A 127 1.81 1.25 -0.17
N ILE A 128 0.91 0.56 -0.85
CA ILE A 128 0.17 -0.61 -0.37
C ILE A 128 0.40 -1.74 -1.36
N ALA A 129 0.90 -2.87 -0.90
CA ALA A 129 1.02 -4.10 -1.69
C ALA A 129 0.40 -5.25 -0.91
N VAL A 130 -0.70 -5.82 -1.38
CA VAL A 130 -1.47 -6.83 -0.67
C VAL A 130 -2.01 -7.91 -1.59
N THR A 131 -2.29 -9.09 -1.04
CA THR A 131 -2.93 -10.19 -1.77
C THR A 131 -4.26 -10.55 -1.11
N CYS A 132 -5.34 -10.50 -1.88
CA CYS A 132 -6.65 -11.00 -1.47
C CYS A 132 -6.66 -12.54 -1.36
N PRO A 133 -7.45 -13.13 -0.44
CA PRO A 133 -7.53 -14.58 -0.24
C PRO A 133 -8.12 -15.36 -1.43
#